data_AF-A0A5C7WR09-F1
#
_entry.id   AF-A0A5C7WR09-F1
#
_cell.length_a   1.000
_cell.length_b   1.000
_cell.length_c   1.000
_cell.angle_alpha   90.00
_cell.angle_beta   90.00
_cell.angle_gamma   90.00
#
_symmetry.space_group_name_H-M   'P 1'
#
loop_
_entity.id
_entity.type
_entity.pdbx_description
1 polymer ?
#
loop_
_entity_poly.entity_id
_entity_poly.type
_entity_poly.pdbx_seq_one_letter_code
_entity_poly.pdbx_strand_id
1 'polypeptide(L)'
;MLLAAALLLGAGPLHARCRAGLVPGPARTREGVSARRDPLALASALDVFAVCLSCGMSVSAAASVTGPTAPAALRSVLRRASDLLALGATAEEAWSTTADDPGCQALVRLARRSAVSGAALAAGVADLAEQSRQEAAHSAVAAAERAGVVIAGPLGLCFLPAFVFLGIVPVIAGLAGQVFKAGLL
;
A
#
# COMPACT_ATOMS: atom_id res chain seq x y z
N MET A 1 -18.98 30.31 28.64
CA MET A 1 -17.58 30.81 28.51
C MET A 1 -16.56 29.66 28.47
N LEU A 2 -16.59 28.67 29.38
CA LEU A 2 -15.68 27.51 29.33
C LEU A 2 -15.84 26.59 28.09
N LEU A 3 -17.05 26.48 27.53
CA LEU A 3 -17.34 25.67 26.33
C LEU A 3 -16.74 26.24 25.02
N ALA A 4 -16.56 27.56 24.94
CA ALA A 4 -15.97 28.21 23.76
C ALA A 4 -14.44 28.03 23.71
N ALA A 5 -13.78 27.93 24.87
CA ALA A 5 -12.34 27.72 24.96
C ALA A 5 -11.91 26.29 24.59
N ALA A 6 -12.76 25.28 24.86
CA ALA A 6 -12.47 23.88 24.53
C ALA A 6 -12.56 23.59 23.01
N LEU A 7 -13.44 24.29 22.29
CA LEU A 7 -13.59 24.15 20.84
C LEU A 7 -12.42 24.75 20.05
N LEU A 8 -11.70 25.72 20.62
CA LEU A 8 -10.55 26.37 19.98
C LEU A 8 -9.24 25.57 20.14
N LEU A 9 -9.12 24.72 21.17
CA LEU A 9 -7.92 23.92 21.41
C LEU A 9 -7.92 22.55 20.69
N GLY A 10 -9.09 22.03 20.30
CA GLY A 10 -9.22 20.75 19.58
C GLY A 10 -9.18 20.84 18.05
N ALA A 11 -9.16 22.05 17.47
CA ALA A 11 -9.39 22.31 16.05
C ALA A 11 -8.14 22.69 15.24
N GLY A 12 -6.93 22.26 15.64
CA GLY A 12 -5.71 22.41 14.82
C GLY A 12 -4.90 21.11 14.84
N PRO A 13 -4.73 20.38 13.72
CA PRO A 13 -4.36 20.88 12.39
C PRO A 13 -5.18 20.30 11.20
N LEU A 14 -6.42 19.84 11.43
CA LEU A 14 -7.20 19.12 10.40
C LEU A 14 -7.72 20.00 9.27
N HIS A 15 -7.94 21.30 9.50
CA HIS A 15 -8.44 22.22 8.47
C HIS A 15 -7.42 22.53 7.36
N ALA A 16 -6.12 22.34 7.61
CA ALA A 16 -5.08 22.62 6.61
C ALA A 16 -5.01 21.57 5.49
N ARG A 17 -5.53 20.35 5.71
CA ARG A 17 -5.46 19.26 4.71
C ARG A 17 -6.63 19.23 3.74
N CYS A 18 -7.73 19.91 4.04
CA CYS A 18 -8.92 19.91 3.15
C CYS A 18 -8.83 20.93 1.99
N ARG A 19 -7.88 21.88 2.02
CA ARG A 19 -7.77 22.92 0.97
C ARG A 19 -6.77 22.62 -0.14
N ALA A 20 -6.09 21.47 -0.13
CA ALA A 20 -5.03 21.16 -1.09
C ALA A 20 -5.47 20.42 -2.36
N GLY A 21 -6.76 20.14 -2.56
CA GLY A 21 -7.22 19.42 -3.73
C GLY A 21 -8.50 20.00 -4.27
N LEU A 22 -8.41 20.87 -5.29
CA LEU A 22 -9.40 21.11 -6.35
C LEU A 22 -8.95 22.33 -7.20
N VAL A 23 -7.91 22.14 -8.01
CA VAL A 23 -7.69 22.96 -9.21
C VAL A 23 -7.62 22.01 -10.40
N PRO A 24 -8.72 21.87 -11.19
CA PRO A 24 -8.68 21.11 -12.43
C PRO A 24 -7.92 21.90 -13.50
N GLY A 25 -6.70 21.46 -13.83
CA GLY A 25 -5.94 21.96 -14.99
C GLY A 25 -6.43 21.32 -16.30
N PRO A 26 -6.21 21.96 -17.46
CA PRO A 26 -6.71 21.50 -18.75
C PRO A 26 -6.09 20.14 -19.13
N ALA A 27 -6.91 19.31 -19.78
CA ALA A 27 -6.64 17.93 -20.18
C ALA A 27 -5.24 17.74 -20.79
N ARG A 28 -4.30 17.27 -19.97
CA ARG A 28 -3.04 16.70 -20.42
C ARG A 28 -3.25 15.20 -20.65
N THR A 29 -2.69 14.71 -21.74
CA THR A 29 -2.62 13.32 -22.20
C THR A 29 -2.58 12.32 -21.03
N ARG A 30 -3.34 11.23 -21.17
CA ARG A 30 -3.56 10.14 -20.17
C ARG A 30 -2.30 9.47 -19.59
N GLU A 31 -1.09 9.89 -19.95
CA GLU A 31 0.17 9.44 -19.35
C GLU A 31 0.31 9.86 -17.87
N GLY A 32 -0.41 10.88 -17.42
CA GLY A 32 -0.34 11.39 -16.04
C GLY A 32 -1.13 10.61 -14.98
N VAL A 33 -2.03 9.69 -15.36
CA VAL A 33 -2.76 8.85 -14.38
C VAL A 33 -1.87 7.72 -13.84
N SER A 34 -0.72 7.49 -14.46
CA SER A 34 0.27 6.44 -14.16
C SER A 34 1.25 6.78 -13.02
N ALA A 35 1.14 7.93 -12.36
CA ALA A 35 2.01 8.29 -11.23
C ALA A 35 1.47 7.84 -9.86
N ARG A 36 0.25 7.29 -9.81
CA ARG A 36 -0.15 6.45 -8.67
C ARG A 36 0.58 5.13 -8.88
N ARG A 37 1.52 4.77 -7.99
CA ARG A 37 2.14 3.44 -7.94
C ARG A 37 1.01 2.41 -8.07
N ASP A 38 0.92 1.76 -9.24
CA ASP A 38 0.02 0.64 -9.42
C ASP A 38 0.57 -0.50 -8.53
N PRO A 39 -0.16 -0.90 -7.47
CA PRO A 39 0.30 -1.92 -6.55
C PRO A 39 0.50 -3.29 -7.23
N LEU A 40 -0.17 -3.53 -8.36
CA LEU A 40 -0.11 -4.80 -9.09
C LEU A 40 0.94 -4.83 -10.21
N ALA A 41 1.56 -3.69 -10.55
CA ALA A 41 2.47 -3.62 -11.68
C ALA A 41 3.71 -4.52 -11.53
N LEU A 42 4.19 -4.73 -10.29
CA LEU A 42 5.26 -5.69 -10.01
C LEU A 42 4.79 -7.12 -10.31
N ALA A 43 3.64 -7.53 -9.74
CA ALA A 43 3.07 -8.86 -9.96
C ALA A 43 2.86 -9.15 -11.44
N SER A 44 2.26 -8.23 -12.19
CA SER A 44 2.02 -8.40 -13.63
C SER A 44 3.31 -8.57 -14.43
N ALA A 45 4.38 -7.85 -14.08
CA ALA A 45 5.67 -8.02 -14.75
C ALA A 45 6.32 -9.37 -14.41
N LEU A 46 6.19 -9.84 -13.16
CA LEU A 46 6.67 -11.16 -12.75
C LEU A 46 5.87 -12.28 -13.43
N ASP A 47 4.55 -12.13 -13.62
CA ASP A 47 3.74 -13.09 -14.36
C ASP A 47 4.22 -13.24 -15.81
N VAL A 48 4.46 -12.11 -16.50
CA VAL A 48 5.02 -12.13 -17.88
C VAL A 48 6.35 -12.86 -17.89
N PHE A 49 7.24 -12.57 -16.93
CA PHE A 49 8.53 -13.23 -16.83
C PHE A 49 8.40 -14.74 -16.56
N ALA A 50 7.52 -15.15 -15.65
CA ALA A 50 7.26 -16.55 -15.34
C ALA A 50 6.69 -17.32 -16.54
N VAL A 51 5.74 -16.73 -17.27
CA VAL A 51 5.18 -17.30 -18.50
C VAL A 51 6.26 -17.44 -19.56
N CYS A 52 7.06 -16.40 -19.76
CA CYS A 52 8.19 -16.39 -20.68
C CYS A 52 9.16 -17.56 -20.42
N LEU A 53 9.55 -17.76 -19.16
CA LEU A 53 10.42 -18.87 -18.74
C LEU A 53 9.74 -20.24 -18.87
N SER A 54 8.45 -20.33 -18.54
CA SER A 54 7.65 -21.56 -18.67
C SER A 54 7.51 -22.02 -20.12
N CYS A 55 7.50 -21.08 -21.07
CA CYS A 55 7.55 -21.36 -22.50
C CYS A 55 8.93 -21.82 -23.00
N GLY A 56 9.93 -21.94 -22.12
CA GLY A 56 11.27 -22.40 -22.45
C GLY A 56 12.21 -21.31 -22.99
N MET A 57 11.84 -20.02 -22.89
CA MET A 57 12.77 -18.96 -23.25
C MET A 57 13.95 -18.93 -22.28
N SER A 58 15.12 -18.54 -22.80
CA SER A 58 16.29 -18.30 -21.96
C SER A 58 16.02 -17.15 -20.98
N VAL A 59 16.69 -17.17 -19.82
CA VAL A 59 16.53 -16.13 -18.80
C VAL A 59 16.84 -14.74 -19.35
N SER A 60 17.87 -14.63 -20.22
CA SER A 60 18.20 -13.37 -20.89
C SER A 60 17.07 -12.87 -21.80
N ALA A 61 16.51 -13.74 -22.64
CA ALA A 61 15.43 -13.38 -23.57
C ALA A 61 14.11 -13.06 -22.84
N ALA A 62 13.76 -13.85 -21.83
CA ALA A 62 12.60 -13.59 -20.99
C ALA A 62 12.73 -12.22 -20.28
N ALA A 63 13.92 -11.87 -19.80
CA ALA A 63 14.17 -10.60 -19.11
C ALA A 63 14.13 -9.40 -20.08
N SER A 64 14.63 -9.53 -21.31
CA SER A 64 14.54 -8.45 -22.32
C SER A 64 13.11 -8.20 -22.79
N VAL A 65 12.29 -9.25 -22.94
CA VAL A 65 10.88 -9.13 -23.29
C VAL A 65 10.05 -8.51 -22.16
N THR A 66 10.36 -8.86 -20.91
CA THR A 66 9.63 -8.34 -19.73
C THR A 66 10.03 -6.90 -19.37
N GLY A 67 11.30 -6.52 -19.54
CA GLY A 67 11.82 -5.20 -19.13
C GLY A 67 10.98 -3.98 -19.58
N PRO A 68 10.54 -3.90 -20.85
CA PRO A 68 9.72 -2.78 -21.35
C PRO A 68 8.39 -2.59 -20.62
N THR A 69 7.74 -3.68 -20.18
CA THR A 69 6.46 -3.64 -19.47
C THR A 69 6.64 -3.50 -17.95
N ALA A 70 7.84 -3.80 -17.44
CA ALA A 70 8.13 -3.75 -16.01
C ALA A 70 8.17 -2.31 -15.44
N PRO A 71 7.83 -2.14 -14.14
CA PRO A 71 8.07 -0.92 -13.38
C PRO A 71 9.55 -0.51 -13.42
N ALA A 72 9.84 0.79 -13.25
CA ALA A 72 11.19 1.34 -13.42
C ALA A 72 12.28 0.63 -12.59
N ALA A 73 11.98 0.27 -11.34
CA ALA A 73 12.90 -0.45 -10.46
C ALA A 73 13.21 -1.87 -10.96
N LEU A 74 12.19 -2.61 -11.41
CA LEU A 74 12.37 -3.96 -11.96
C LEU A 74 13.00 -3.93 -13.35
N ARG A 75 12.64 -2.95 -14.18
CA ARG A 75 13.18 -2.76 -15.53
C ARG A 75 14.70 -2.62 -15.53
N SER A 76 15.27 -1.84 -14.62
CA SER A 76 16.72 -1.64 -14.55
C SER A 76 17.45 -2.95 -14.19
N VAL A 77 16.89 -3.73 -13.26
CA VAL A 77 17.40 -5.03 -12.85
C VAL A 77 17.31 -6.04 -14.00
N LEU A 78 16.15 -6.16 -14.64
CA LEU A 78 15.93 -7.09 -15.76
C LEU A 78 16.79 -6.76 -16.98
N ARG A 79 16.92 -5.47 -17.34
CA ARG A 79 17.77 -5.04 -18.45
C ARG A 79 19.22 -5.43 -18.20
N ARG A 80 19.76 -5.08 -17.02
CA ARG A 80 21.14 -5.43 -16.65
C ARG A 80 21.37 -6.94 -16.67
N ALA A 81 20.46 -7.71 -16.08
CA ALA A 81 20.58 -9.17 -16.07
C ALA A 81 20.49 -9.75 -17.49
N SER A 82 19.59 -9.24 -18.32
CA SER A 82 19.46 -9.65 -19.73
C SER A 82 20.74 -9.41 -20.51
N ASP A 83 21.31 -8.19 -20.42
CA ASP A 83 22.53 -7.79 -21.11
C ASP A 83 23.73 -8.65 -20.68
N LEU A 84 23.91 -8.86 -19.38
CA LEU A 84 25.03 -9.66 -18.85
C LEU A 84 24.90 -11.15 -19.23
N LEU A 85 23.70 -11.72 -19.12
CA LEU A 85 23.46 -13.11 -19.52
C LEU A 85 23.61 -13.30 -21.04
N ALA A 86 23.25 -12.29 -21.85
CA ALA A 86 23.47 -12.32 -23.30
C ALA A 86 24.97 -12.30 -23.66
N LEU A 87 25.79 -11.66 -22.83
CA LEU A 87 27.26 -11.66 -22.95
C LEU A 87 27.91 -12.93 -22.37
N GLY A 88 27.12 -13.87 -21.84
CA GLY A 88 27.63 -15.12 -21.27
C GLY A 88 28.12 -15.01 -19.83
N ALA A 89 27.80 -13.92 -19.12
CA ALA A 89 28.10 -13.80 -17.69
C ALA A 89 27.37 -14.89 -16.91
N THR A 90 27.94 -15.27 -15.77
CA THR A 90 27.29 -16.19 -14.85
C THR A 90 26.03 -15.56 -14.25
N ALA A 91 25.12 -16.38 -13.75
CA ALA A 91 23.93 -15.87 -13.06
C ALA A 91 24.29 -15.05 -11.81
N GLU A 92 25.36 -15.40 -11.10
CA GLU A 92 25.80 -14.66 -9.92
C GLU A 92 26.23 -13.23 -10.30
N GLU A 93 26.96 -13.07 -11.41
CA GLU A 93 27.35 -11.77 -11.96
C GLU A 93 26.16 -10.99 -12.51
N ALA A 94 25.29 -11.65 -13.28
CA ALA A 94 24.11 -11.03 -13.87
C ALA A 94 23.13 -10.47 -12.81
N TRP A 95 22.96 -11.22 -11.73
CA TRP A 95 22.08 -10.87 -10.61
C TRP A 95 22.85 -10.20 -9.45
N SER A 96 24.10 -9.76 -9.66
CA SER A 96 24.95 -9.13 -8.63
C SER A 96 24.40 -7.79 -8.10
N THR A 97 23.42 -7.20 -8.79
CA THR A 97 22.90 -5.87 -8.49
C THR A 97 22.17 -5.82 -7.14
N THR A 98 22.33 -4.69 -6.44
CA THR A 98 21.52 -4.36 -5.27
C THR A 98 20.33 -3.56 -5.74
N ALA A 99 19.12 -4.10 -5.54
CA ALA A 99 17.89 -3.38 -5.79
C ALA A 99 17.41 -2.70 -4.50
N ASP A 100 16.92 -1.46 -4.57
CA ASP A 100 16.36 -0.78 -3.39
C ASP A 100 14.95 -1.28 -3.04
N ASP A 101 14.21 -1.75 -4.05
CA ASP A 101 12.85 -2.24 -3.89
C ASP A 101 12.81 -3.69 -3.35
N PRO A 102 12.06 -3.97 -2.27
CA PRO A 102 12.00 -5.30 -1.65
C PRO A 102 11.58 -6.42 -2.61
N GLY A 103 10.66 -6.14 -3.53
CA GLY A 103 10.20 -7.09 -4.54
C GLY A 103 11.31 -7.42 -5.55
N CYS A 104 12.04 -6.41 -5.99
CA CYS A 104 13.22 -6.59 -6.84
C CYS A 104 14.34 -7.36 -6.12
N GLN A 105 14.56 -7.11 -4.82
CA GLN A 105 15.52 -7.89 -4.03
C GLN A 105 15.12 -9.36 -3.90
N ALA A 106 13.83 -9.64 -3.68
CA ALA A 106 13.31 -10.99 -3.62
C ALA A 106 13.54 -11.74 -4.94
N LEU A 107 13.30 -11.08 -6.08
CA LEU A 107 13.61 -11.63 -7.40
C LEU A 107 15.11 -11.89 -7.56
N VAL A 108 15.99 -10.95 -7.20
CA VAL A 108 17.45 -11.13 -7.31
C VAL A 108 17.93 -12.32 -6.49
N ARG A 109 17.47 -12.45 -5.23
CA ARG A 109 17.81 -13.59 -4.37
C ARG A 109 17.31 -14.91 -4.95
N LEU A 110 16.08 -14.92 -5.45
CA LEU A 110 15.50 -16.08 -6.13
C LEU A 110 16.28 -16.44 -7.41
N ALA A 111 16.68 -15.46 -8.21
CA ALA A 111 17.38 -15.71 -9.44
C ALA A 111 18.79 -16.28 -9.19
N ARG A 112 19.50 -15.79 -8.16
CA ARG A 112 20.79 -16.36 -7.74
C ARG A 112 20.67 -17.80 -7.26
N ARG A 113 19.63 -18.14 -6.47
CA ARG A 113 19.44 -19.51 -5.95
C ARG A 113 18.97 -20.50 -7.02
N SER A 114 18.17 -20.04 -7.99
CA SER A 114 17.53 -20.89 -9.01
C SER A 114 18.24 -20.85 -10.36
N ALA A 115 19.37 -20.13 -10.46
CA ALA A 115 20.16 -19.87 -11.67
C ALA A 115 20.46 -21.08 -12.56
N VAL A 116 20.53 -22.28 -11.99
CA VAL A 116 20.88 -23.51 -12.70
C VAL A 116 19.71 -24.06 -13.53
N SER A 117 18.46 -23.65 -13.25
CA SER A 117 17.27 -24.16 -13.95
C SER A 117 16.23 -23.07 -14.21
N GLY A 118 15.97 -22.80 -15.50
CA GLY A 118 14.93 -21.87 -15.95
C GLY A 118 13.52 -22.27 -15.51
N ALA A 119 13.24 -23.58 -15.40
CA ALA A 119 11.95 -24.07 -14.91
C ALA A 119 11.77 -23.83 -13.40
N ALA A 120 12.84 -24.02 -12.60
CA ALA A 120 12.82 -23.71 -11.17
C ALA A 120 12.69 -22.20 -10.93
N LEU A 121 13.31 -21.39 -11.79
CA LEU A 121 13.14 -19.94 -11.77
C LEU A 121 11.70 -19.54 -12.13
N ALA A 122 11.10 -20.14 -13.16
CA ALA A 122 9.71 -19.87 -13.56
C ALA A 122 8.73 -20.08 -12.41
N ALA A 123 8.82 -21.24 -11.73
CA ALA A 123 7.98 -21.56 -10.57
C ALA A 123 8.16 -20.55 -9.44
N GLY A 124 9.41 -20.24 -9.07
CA GLY A 124 9.67 -19.29 -7.99
C GLY A 124 9.25 -17.85 -8.32
N VAL A 125 9.31 -17.45 -9.60
CA VAL A 125 8.86 -16.12 -10.04
C VAL A 125 7.33 -16.05 -10.00
N ALA A 126 6.64 -17.14 -10.38
CA ALA A 126 5.18 -17.22 -10.26
C ALA A 126 4.73 -17.14 -8.79
N ASP A 127 5.43 -17.82 -7.88
CA ASP A 127 5.17 -17.71 -6.43
C ASP A 127 5.40 -16.28 -5.93
N LEU A 128 6.44 -15.61 -6.41
CA LEU A 128 6.72 -14.22 -6.05
C LEU A 128 5.65 -13.25 -6.59
N ALA A 129 5.13 -13.51 -7.79
CA ALA A 129 4.01 -12.75 -8.35
C ALA A 129 2.75 -12.89 -7.49
N GLU A 130 2.45 -14.10 -7.02
CA GLU A 130 1.33 -14.36 -6.13
C GLU A 130 1.50 -13.67 -4.77
N GLN A 131 2.69 -13.74 -4.17
CA GLN A 131 3.01 -13.01 -2.94
C GLN A 131 2.82 -11.50 -3.11
N SER A 132 3.25 -10.94 -4.24
CA SER A 132 3.05 -9.52 -4.55
C SER A 132 1.56 -9.15 -4.67
N ARG A 133 0.71 -10.02 -5.25
CA ARG A 133 -0.74 -9.81 -5.30
C ARG A 133 -1.37 -9.85 -3.91
N GLN A 134 -0.96 -10.81 -3.07
CA GLN A 134 -1.44 -10.92 -1.70
C GLN A 134 -1.07 -9.69 -0.88
N GLU A 135 0.17 -9.22 -0.97
CA GLU A 135 0.61 -7.99 -0.29
C GLU A 135 -0.19 -6.76 -0.75
N ALA A 136 -0.44 -6.63 -2.05
CA ALA A 136 -1.29 -5.58 -2.59
C ALA A 136 -2.72 -5.67 -2.02
N ALA A 137 -3.31 -6.87 -1.97
CA ALA A 137 -4.64 -7.09 -1.41
C ALA A 137 -4.71 -6.75 0.09
N HIS A 138 -3.73 -7.20 0.88
CA HIS A 138 -3.62 -6.87 2.31
C HIS A 138 -3.50 -5.36 2.53
N SER A 139 -2.71 -4.67 1.71
CA SER A 139 -2.58 -3.22 1.79
C SER A 139 -3.90 -2.49 1.49
N ALA A 140 -4.68 -3.01 0.53
CA ALA A 140 -5.97 -2.45 0.16
C ALA A 140 -7.02 -2.66 1.26
N VAL A 141 -7.06 -3.84 1.88
CA VAL A 141 -7.94 -4.13 3.03
C VAL A 141 -7.58 -3.22 4.21
N ALA A 142 -6.30 -3.13 4.56
CA ALA A 142 -5.84 -2.25 5.64
C ALA A 142 -6.17 -0.77 5.37
N ALA A 143 -6.12 -0.33 4.12
CA ALA A 143 -6.53 1.02 3.75
C ALA A 143 -8.06 1.23 3.91
N ALA A 144 -8.87 0.22 3.56
CA ALA A 144 -10.32 0.27 3.74
C ALA A 144 -10.72 0.32 5.21
N GLU A 145 -10.08 -0.46 6.08
CA GLU A 145 -10.32 -0.44 7.53
C GLU A 145 -10.00 0.93 8.15
N ARG A 146 -8.86 1.53 7.77
CA ARG A 146 -8.49 2.87 8.22
C ARG A 146 -9.46 3.94 7.72
N ALA A 147 -9.98 3.80 6.51
CA ALA A 147 -10.99 4.71 5.99
C ALA A 147 -12.26 4.68 6.85
N GLY A 148 -12.70 3.49 7.30
CA GLY A 148 -13.83 3.35 8.22
C GLY A 148 -13.65 4.14 9.51
N VAL A 149 -12.46 4.05 10.14
CA VAL A 149 -12.14 4.81 11.35
C VAL A 149 -12.13 6.32 11.09
N VAL A 150 -11.54 6.76 9.98
CA VAL A 150 -11.50 8.19 9.62
C VAL A 150 -12.89 8.75 9.33
N ILE A 151 -13.79 7.95 8.75
CA ILE A 151 -15.17 8.35 8.45
C ILE A 151 -16.03 8.38 9.72
N ALA A 152 -15.93 7.35 10.58
CA ALA A 152 -16.74 7.23 11.78
C ALA A 152 -16.24 8.11 12.94
N GLY A 153 -14.93 8.41 13.00
CA GLY A 153 -14.30 9.18 14.08
C GLY A 153 -14.95 10.55 14.34
N PRO A 154 -15.16 11.41 13.32
CA PRO A 154 -15.82 12.71 13.49
C PRO A 154 -17.26 12.59 14.00
N LEU A 155 -18.01 11.58 13.54
CA LEU A 155 -19.38 11.33 14.00
C LEU A 155 -19.40 10.95 15.48
N GLY A 156 -18.52 10.06 15.91
CA GLY A 156 -18.37 9.69 17.32
C GLY A 156 -17.98 10.88 18.20
N LEU A 157 -17.06 11.73 17.72
CA LEU A 157 -16.64 12.96 18.41
C LEU A 157 -17.79 13.95 18.56
N CYS A 158 -18.67 14.08 17.56
CA CYS A 158 -19.86 14.92 17.64
C CYS A 158 -20.96 14.33 18.53
N PHE A 159 -21.10 13.00 18.59
CA PHE A 159 -22.16 12.35 19.36
C PHE A 159 -21.88 12.31 20.87
N LEU A 160 -20.61 12.19 21.26
CA LEU A 160 -20.19 12.11 22.66
C LEU A 160 -20.72 13.26 23.55
N PRO A 161 -20.57 14.55 23.20
CA PRO A 161 -21.10 15.64 24.01
C PRO A 161 -22.64 15.66 24.06
N ALA A 162 -23.32 15.31 22.97
CA ALA A 162 -24.78 15.23 22.95
C ALA A 162 -25.29 14.12 23.90
N PHE A 163 -24.65 12.96 23.88
CA PHE A 163 -24.99 11.85 24.79
C PHE A 163 -24.79 12.22 26.26
N VAL A 164 -23.74 12.96 26.60
CA VAL A 164 -23.49 13.40 27.99
C VAL A 164 -24.62 14.32 28.47
N PHE A 165 -24.98 15.34 27.68
CA PHE A 165 -26.01 16.31 28.08
C PHE A 165 -27.42 15.73 28.08
N LEU A 166 -27.77 14.91 27.09
CA LEU A 166 -29.13 14.38 26.96
C LEU A 166 -29.32 13.07 27.75
N GLY A 167 -28.28 12.27 27.94
CA GLY A 167 -28.37 10.95 28.57
C GLY A 167 -27.88 10.94 30.03
N ILE A 168 -26.62 11.32 30.26
CA ILE A 168 -25.95 11.10 31.56
C ILE A 168 -26.38 12.14 32.60
N VAL A 169 -26.35 13.43 32.24
CA VAL A 169 -26.62 14.53 33.17
C VAL A 169 -28.01 14.41 33.83
N PRO A 170 -29.11 14.13 33.10
CA PRO A 170 -30.43 13.99 33.72
C PRO A 170 -30.54 12.81 34.67
N VAL A 171 -29.87 11.69 34.36
CA VAL A 171 -29.88 10.49 35.20
C VAL A 171 -29.16 10.74 36.53
N ILE A 172 -27.98 11.36 36.48
CA ILE A 172 -27.23 11.71 37.70
C ILE A 172 -28.02 12.71 38.55
N ALA A 173 -28.64 13.72 37.93
CA ALA A 173 -29.47 14.69 38.63
C ALA A 173 -30.67 14.03 39.33
N GLY A 174 -31.34 13.08 38.65
CA GLY A 174 -32.45 12.32 39.22
C GLY A 174 -32.02 11.45 40.42
N LEU A 175 -30.88 10.75 40.31
CA LEU A 175 -30.36 9.90 41.38
C LEU A 175 -29.86 10.71 42.58
N ALA A 176 -29.12 11.80 42.33
CA ALA A 176 -28.66 12.70 43.39
C ALA A 176 -29.85 13.27 44.17
N GLY A 177 -30.93 13.65 43.48
CA GLY A 177 -32.16 14.11 44.11
C GLY A 177 -32.80 13.07 45.03
N GLN A 178 -32.80 11.78 44.66
CA GLN A 178 -33.36 10.72 45.49
C GLN A 178 -32.53 10.44 46.74
N VAL A 179 -31.19 10.41 46.63
CA VAL A 179 -30.30 10.18 47.78
C VAL A 179 -30.36 11.35 48.76
N PHE A 180 -30.37 12.59 48.27
CA PHE A 180 -30.56 13.76 49.12
C PHE A 180 -31.89 13.72 49.87
N LYS A 181 -32.97 13.20 49.26
CA LYS A 181 -34.28 13.07 49.91
C LYS A 181 -34.35 11.93 50.92
N ALA A 182 -33.57 10.87 50.72
CA ALA A 182 -33.53 9.70 51.59
C ALA A 182 -32.60 9.86 52.81
N GLY A 183 -31.58 10.74 52.74
CA GLY A 183 -30.67 11.03 53.86
C GLY A 183 -31.07 12.24 54.72
N LEU A 184 -32.12 12.97 54.34
CA LEU A 184 -32.69 14.11 55.09
C LEU A 184 -33.96 13.74 55.88
N LEU A 185 -34.25 12.44 55.99
CA LEU A 185 -35.27 11.83 56.86
C LEU A 185 -34.58 10.89 57.85
#